data_AF-A0A931KY90-F1
#
_entry.id   AF-A0A931KY90-F1
#
_cell.length_a   1.000
_cell.length_b   1.000
_cell.length_c   1.000
_cell.angle_alpha   90.00
_cell.angle_beta   90.00
_cell.angle_gamma   90.00
#
_symmetry.space_group_name_H-M   'P 1'
#
loop_
_entity.id
_entity.type
_entity.pdbx_description
1 polymer ?
#
loop_
_entity_poly.entity_id
_entity_poly.type
_entity_poly.pdbx_seq_one_letter_code
_entity_poly.pdbx_strand_id
1 'polypeptide(L)'
;MEVAMQRRCGRCGTTFTAKTSRAMYCSAACRVANSRDRNKSAAEPKRKRKAREKPVEKSVVEPPPGRAGSLVESVRRRVRGSTSDPLAQIAIALAQRIEDSDKDSGSGVAALSRELRSTLAAHAVRVPAQPSEPDKPAETGKVKSRGLGGNVAQFRQRRVASQDA
;
A
#
# COMPACT_ATOMS: atom_id res chain seq x y z
N MET A 1 51.64 -9.22 18.02
CA MET A 1 52.10 -9.83 16.76
C MET A 1 50.97 -9.68 15.75
N GLU A 2 51.11 -8.81 14.75
CA GLU A 2 50.12 -8.71 13.66
C GLU A 2 50.32 -9.89 12.70
N VAL A 3 49.32 -10.78 12.61
CA VAL A 3 49.34 -11.88 11.64
C VAL A 3 48.93 -11.32 10.29
N ALA A 4 49.92 -11.10 9.42
CA ALA A 4 49.70 -10.73 8.03
C ALA A 4 49.03 -11.90 7.28
N MET A 5 47.83 -11.69 6.74
CA MET A 5 47.07 -12.71 5.99
C MET A 5 47.02 -12.36 4.50
N GLN A 6 47.33 -13.30 3.61
CA GLN A 6 47.16 -13.08 2.16
C GLN A 6 45.71 -13.28 1.74
N ARG A 7 45.16 -12.35 0.95
CA ARG A 7 43.81 -12.44 0.36
C ARG A 7 43.81 -11.99 -1.09
N ARG A 8 42.82 -12.43 -1.87
CA ARG A 8 42.57 -11.92 -3.23
C ARG A 8 41.64 -10.71 -3.20
N CYS A 9 41.96 -9.69 -3.99
CA CYS A 9 41.10 -8.52 -4.15
C CYS A 9 39.81 -8.91 -4.88
N GLY A 10 38.65 -8.59 -4.29
CA GLY A 10 37.34 -8.89 -4.90
C GLY A 10 37.02 -8.11 -6.18
N ARG A 11 37.91 -7.21 -6.63
CA ARG A 11 37.73 -6.43 -7.87
C ARG A 11 38.73 -6.81 -8.97
N CYS A 12 40.03 -6.70 -8.69
CA CYS A 12 41.08 -6.94 -9.67
C CYS A 12 41.72 -8.34 -9.55
N GLY A 13 41.33 -9.16 -8.57
CA GLY A 13 41.84 -10.52 -8.39
C GLY A 13 43.27 -10.61 -7.82
N THR A 14 44.01 -9.51 -7.74
CA THR A 14 45.40 -9.49 -7.23
C THR A 14 45.46 -9.96 -5.77
N THR A 15 46.46 -10.78 -5.45
CA THR A 15 46.77 -11.15 -4.06
C THR A 15 47.38 -9.95 -3.33
N PHE A 16 46.99 -9.72 -2.08
CA PHE A 16 47.50 -8.65 -1.24
C PHE A 16 47.54 -9.07 0.22
N THR A 17 48.43 -8.43 0.98
CA THR A 17 48.56 -8.64 2.43
C THR A 17 47.53 -7.81 3.17
N ALA A 18 46.55 -8.48 3.79
CA ALA A 18 45.48 -7.86 4.54
C ALA A 18 45.89 -7.61 6.00
N LYS A 19 45.66 -6.37 6.49
CA LYS A 19 45.81 -6.01 7.90
C LYS A 19 44.68 -6.54 8.77
N THR A 20 43.51 -6.82 8.17
CA THR A 20 42.32 -7.31 8.89
C THR A 20 41.65 -8.43 8.10
N SER A 21 41.02 -9.36 8.80
CA SER A 21 40.24 -10.46 8.20
C SER A 21 39.04 -9.98 7.37
N ARG A 22 38.62 -8.71 7.54
CA ARG A 22 37.53 -8.08 6.79
C ARG A 22 37.98 -7.34 5.53
N ALA A 23 39.28 -7.19 5.30
CA ALA A 23 39.77 -6.51 4.10
C ALA A 23 39.42 -7.32 2.84
N MET A 24 38.68 -6.73 1.91
CA MET A 24 38.25 -7.34 0.64
C MET A 24 38.95 -6.76 -0.60
N TYR A 25 39.60 -5.61 -0.47
CA TYR A 25 40.20 -4.88 -1.60
C TYR A 25 41.65 -4.52 -1.30
N CYS A 26 42.51 -4.65 -2.31
CA CYS A 26 43.94 -4.36 -2.20
C CYS A 26 44.26 -2.87 -2.04
N SER A 27 43.36 -1.98 -2.48
CA SER A 27 43.56 -0.53 -2.44
C SER A 27 42.25 0.25 -2.26
N ALA A 28 42.38 1.52 -1.88
CA ALA A 28 41.24 2.44 -1.80
C ALA A 28 40.56 2.62 -3.17
N ALA A 29 41.33 2.66 -4.26
CA ALA A 29 40.81 2.76 -5.62
C ALA A 29 39.87 1.58 -5.97
N CYS A 30 40.29 0.34 -5.64
CA CYS A 30 39.46 -0.85 -5.85
C CYS A 30 38.17 -0.82 -5.00
N ARG A 31 38.23 -0.31 -3.77
CA ARG A 31 37.07 -0.14 -2.90
C ARG A 31 36.07 0.87 -3.46
N VAL A 32 36.53 2.08 -3.79
CA VAL A 32 35.68 3.17 -4.30
C VAL A 32 34.97 2.75 -5.57
N ALA A 33 35.70 2.10 -6.46
CA ALA A 33 35.15 1.76 -7.76
C ALA A 33 34.16 0.58 -7.68
N ASN A 34 34.38 -0.41 -6.81
CA ASN A 34 33.34 -1.39 -6.49
C ASN A 34 32.06 -0.74 -5.90
N SER A 35 32.20 0.29 -5.05
CA SER A 35 31.02 1.03 -4.54
C SER A 35 30.27 1.75 -5.66
N ARG A 36 30.97 2.31 -6.65
CA ARG A 36 30.33 2.93 -7.83
C ARG A 36 29.59 1.90 -8.68
N ASP A 37 30.16 0.72 -8.90
CA ASP A 37 29.53 -0.36 -9.67
C ASP A 37 28.22 -0.84 -9.01
N ARG A 38 28.19 -0.91 -7.67
CA ARG A 38 26.96 -1.22 -6.91
C ARG A 38 25.89 -0.13 -7.01
N ASN A 39 26.29 1.14 -7.02
CA ASN A 39 25.33 2.24 -7.16
C ASN A 39 24.78 2.33 -8.59
N LYS A 40 25.59 2.02 -9.60
CA LYS A 40 25.16 2.01 -11.00
C LYS A 40 24.16 0.87 -11.27
N SER A 41 24.39 -0.31 -10.70
CA SER A 41 23.45 -1.44 -10.77
C SER A 41 22.21 -1.30 -9.88
N ALA A 42 22.21 -0.38 -8.91
CA ALA A 42 21.01 -0.03 -8.14
C ALA A 42 20.09 0.97 -8.87
N ALA A 43 20.62 1.69 -9.87
CA ALA A 43 19.85 2.63 -10.69
C ALA A 43 19.11 1.95 -11.85
N GLU A 44 19.49 0.72 -12.24
CA GLU A 44 18.59 -0.11 -13.04
C GLU A 44 17.49 -0.66 -12.11
N PRO A 45 16.20 -0.42 -12.41
CA PRO A 45 15.11 -0.96 -11.63
C PRO A 45 15.23 -2.48 -11.66
N LYS A 46 15.63 -3.05 -10.52
CA LYS A 46 15.74 -4.50 -10.29
C LYS A 46 14.58 -5.18 -10.97
N ARG A 47 14.82 -5.76 -12.16
CA ARG A 47 13.90 -6.73 -12.77
C ARG A 47 13.64 -7.73 -11.68
N LYS A 48 12.39 -7.73 -11.20
CA LYS A 48 11.89 -8.52 -10.08
C LYS A 48 12.53 -9.90 -10.18
N ARG A 49 13.55 -10.17 -9.35
CA ARG A 49 13.84 -11.54 -8.96
C ARG A 49 12.50 -12.01 -8.45
N LYS A 50 11.89 -12.96 -9.16
CA LYS A 50 10.64 -13.60 -8.77
C LYS A 50 10.82 -14.02 -7.32
N ALA A 51 10.35 -13.16 -6.42
CA ALA A 51 10.12 -13.54 -5.06
C ALA A 51 9.19 -14.73 -5.24
N ARG A 52 9.60 -15.87 -4.70
CA ARG A 52 8.73 -17.00 -4.50
C ARG A 52 7.63 -16.46 -3.60
N GLU A 53 6.59 -15.90 -4.24
CA GLU A 53 5.40 -15.40 -3.61
C GLU A 53 4.87 -16.63 -2.89
N LYS A 54 5.06 -16.65 -1.57
CA LYS A 54 4.11 -17.37 -0.73
C LYS A 54 2.76 -16.81 -1.19
N PRO A 55 1.79 -17.66 -1.58
CA PRO A 55 0.44 -17.20 -1.86
C PRO A 55 -0.04 -16.50 -0.59
N VAL A 56 0.12 -15.17 -0.54
CA VAL A 56 -0.69 -14.35 0.33
C VAL A 56 -2.02 -14.45 -0.35
N GLU A 57 -2.83 -15.38 0.14
CA GLU A 57 -4.25 -15.46 -0.12
C GLU A 57 -4.76 -14.03 0.05
N LYS A 58 -4.88 -13.32 -1.07
CA LYS A 58 -5.66 -12.10 -1.13
C LYS A 58 -7.04 -12.62 -0.76
N SER A 59 -7.40 -12.50 0.50
CA SER A 59 -8.79 -12.43 0.90
C SER A 59 -9.32 -11.24 0.12
N VAL A 60 -9.85 -11.53 -1.08
CA VAL A 60 -10.77 -10.68 -1.78
C VAL A 60 -11.89 -10.54 -0.77
N VAL A 61 -11.80 -9.50 0.06
CA VAL A 61 -12.94 -9.01 0.80
C VAL A 61 -13.84 -8.54 -0.32
N GLU A 62 -14.73 -9.45 -0.73
CA GLU A 62 -15.75 -9.18 -1.72
C GLU A 62 -16.49 -7.96 -1.18
N PRO A 63 -16.34 -6.79 -1.83
CA PRO A 63 -17.00 -5.59 -1.36
C PRO A 63 -18.50 -5.91 -1.34
N PRO A 64 -19.22 -5.57 -0.26
CA PRO A 64 -20.62 -5.96 -0.10
C PRO A 64 -21.40 -5.55 -1.36
N PRO A 65 -22.15 -6.48 -1.99
CA PRO A 65 -22.90 -6.19 -3.19
C PRO A 65 -23.94 -5.11 -2.86
N GLY A 66 -23.75 -3.92 -3.41
CA GLY A 66 -24.71 -2.83 -3.28
C GLY A 66 -24.17 -1.43 -2.95
N ARG A 67 -22.85 -1.23 -2.75
CA ARG A 67 -22.30 0.14 -2.51
C ARG A 67 -20.94 0.46 -3.16
N ALA A 68 -20.57 -0.19 -4.25
CA ALA A 68 -19.40 0.26 -5.03
C ALA A 68 -19.83 1.34 -6.04
N GLY A 69 -20.21 2.53 -5.54
CA GLY A 69 -20.25 3.70 -6.40
C GLY A 69 -18.84 3.99 -6.93
N SER A 70 -18.74 4.51 -8.14
CA SER A 70 -17.43 4.81 -8.74
C SER A 70 -16.62 5.75 -7.83
N LEU A 71 -15.29 5.68 -7.88
CA LEU A 71 -14.40 6.62 -7.21
C LEU A 71 -14.77 8.05 -7.58
N VAL A 72 -15.12 8.29 -8.85
CA VAL A 72 -15.60 9.58 -9.35
C VAL A 72 -16.87 10.00 -8.63
N GLU A 73 -17.83 9.11 -8.42
CA GLU A 73 -19.06 9.41 -7.70
C GLU A 73 -18.81 9.71 -6.21
N SER A 74 -17.84 9.02 -5.61
CA SER A 74 -17.39 9.27 -4.24
C SER A 74 -16.74 10.65 -4.09
N VAL A 75 -15.88 11.03 -5.04
CA VAL A 75 -15.27 12.37 -5.08
C VAL A 75 -16.31 13.45 -5.33
N ARG A 76 -17.22 13.25 -6.30
CA ARG A 76 -18.35 14.16 -6.56
C ARG A 76 -19.21 14.37 -5.32
N ARG A 77 -19.48 13.31 -4.54
CA ARG A 77 -20.18 13.40 -3.25
C ARG A 77 -19.45 14.29 -2.24
N ARG A 78 -18.12 14.21 -2.20
CA ARG A 78 -17.27 14.95 -1.27
C ARG A 78 -17.19 16.45 -1.60
N VAL A 79 -17.19 16.80 -2.89
CA VAL A 79 -17.08 18.20 -3.37
C VAL A 79 -18.44 18.83 -3.72
N ARG A 80 -19.55 18.23 -3.26
CA ARG A 80 -20.90 18.77 -3.48
C ARG A 80 -20.98 20.23 -3.01
N GLY A 81 -21.57 21.10 -3.84
CA GLY A 81 -21.70 22.53 -3.58
C GLY A 81 -20.56 23.40 -4.12
N SER A 82 -19.45 22.79 -4.55
CA SER A 82 -18.28 23.50 -5.07
C SER A 82 -17.81 22.94 -6.41
N THR A 83 -18.71 22.38 -7.22
CA THR A 83 -18.37 21.81 -8.54
C THR A 83 -17.84 22.84 -9.54
N SER A 84 -18.07 24.13 -9.29
CA SER A 84 -17.47 25.24 -10.03
C SER A 84 -16.06 25.63 -9.54
N ASP A 85 -15.60 25.11 -8.39
CA ASP A 85 -14.23 25.35 -7.91
C ASP A 85 -13.24 24.62 -8.83
N PRO A 86 -12.22 25.30 -9.38
CA PRO A 86 -11.17 24.64 -10.15
C PRO A 86 -10.51 23.47 -9.40
N LEU A 87 -10.39 23.53 -8.07
CA LEU A 87 -9.84 22.41 -7.28
C LEU A 87 -10.77 21.19 -7.27
N ALA A 88 -12.08 21.40 -7.21
CA ALA A 88 -13.05 20.32 -7.30
C ALA A 88 -13.04 19.67 -8.69
N GLN A 89 -12.89 20.47 -9.75
CA GLN A 89 -12.77 19.96 -11.12
C GLN A 89 -11.49 19.12 -11.31
N ILE A 90 -10.36 19.57 -10.77
CA ILE A 90 -9.09 18.82 -10.81
C ILE A 90 -9.23 17.49 -10.05
N ALA A 91 -9.86 17.50 -8.86
CA ALA A 91 -10.08 16.27 -8.09
C ALA A 91 -10.95 15.25 -8.85
N ILE A 92 -12.01 15.72 -9.53
CA ILE A 92 -12.85 14.85 -10.38
C ILE A 92 -12.07 14.29 -11.57
N ALA A 93 -11.26 15.11 -12.24
CA ALA A 93 -10.45 14.67 -13.39
C ALA A 93 -9.38 13.65 -12.98
N LEU A 94 -8.73 13.84 -11.81
CA LEU A 94 -7.79 12.87 -11.25
C LEU A 94 -8.46 11.54 -10.91
N ALA A 95 -9.67 11.59 -10.33
CA ALA A 95 -10.45 10.39 -10.03
C ALA A 95 -10.82 9.61 -11.29
N GLN A 96 -11.27 10.30 -12.35
CA GLN A 96 -11.57 9.68 -13.65
C GLN A 96 -10.33 9.01 -14.23
N ARG A 97 -9.19 9.72 -14.23
CA ARG A 97 -7.94 9.16 -14.73
C ARG A 97 -7.53 7.91 -13.97
N ILE A 98 -7.67 7.88 -12.65
CA ILE A 98 -7.36 6.71 -11.81
C ILE A 98 -8.28 5.52 -12.16
N GLU A 99 -9.55 5.75 -12.47
CA GLU A 99 -10.47 4.70 -12.94
C GLU A 99 -10.09 4.17 -14.33
N ASP A 100 -9.72 5.06 -15.25
CA ASP A 100 -9.34 4.72 -16.63
C ASP A 100 -7.88 4.23 -16.77
N SER A 101 -7.18 4.06 -15.64
CA SER A 101 -5.72 3.79 -15.55
C SER A 101 -5.31 2.35 -15.92
N ASP A 102 -6.04 1.64 -16.78
CA ASP A 102 -5.73 0.24 -17.15
C ASP A 102 -4.32 0.07 -17.74
N LYS A 103 -3.72 1.16 -18.23
CA LYS A 103 -2.37 1.20 -18.83
C LYS A 103 -1.31 1.85 -17.95
N ASP A 104 -1.69 2.45 -16.82
CA ASP A 104 -0.73 3.11 -15.94
C ASP A 104 -0.01 2.09 -15.05
N SER A 105 1.29 2.28 -14.88
CA SER A 105 2.06 1.51 -13.91
C SER A 105 1.54 1.75 -12.48
N GLY A 106 1.69 0.77 -11.57
CA GLY A 106 1.28 0.94 -10.17
C GLY A 106 1.92 2.14 -9.45
N SER A 107 3.13 2.56 -9.88
CA SER A 107 3.77 3.79 -9.42
C SER A 107 3.04 5.06 -9.88
N GLY A 108 2.50 5.08 -11.09
CA GLY A 108 1.70 6.18 -11.63
C GLY A 108 0.40 6.36 -10.85
N VAL A 109 -0.34 5.26 -10.65
CA VAL A 109 -1.58 5.26 -9.85
C VAL A 109 -1.31 5.73 -8.41
N ALA A 110 -0.21 5.28 -7.80
CA ALA A 110 0.17 5.72 -6.46
C ALA A 110 0.49 7.22 -6.38
N ALA A 111 1.14 7.79 -7.41
CA ALA A 111 1.41 9.22 -7.49
C ALA A 111 0.11 10.02 -7.65
N LEU A 112 -0.75 9.63 -8.60
CA LEU A 112 -2.07 10.25 -8.81
C LEU A 112 -2.94 10.20 -7.54
N SER A 113 -2.89 9.09 -6.80
CA SER A 113 -3.62 8.94 -5.54
C SER A 113 -3.15 9.91 -4.46
N ARG A 114 -1.85 10.22 -4.39
CA ARG A 114 -1.31 11.22 -3.45
C ARG A 114 -1.75 12.63 -3.84
N GLU A 115 -1.73 12.93 -5.13
CA GLU A 115 -2.18 14.22 -5.66
C GLU A 115 -3.67 14.45 -5.40
N LEU A 116 -4.49 13.42 -5.60
CA LEU A 116 -5.92 13.47 -5.29
C LEU A 116 -6.17 13.76 -3.79
N ARG A 117 -5.39 13.14 -2.89
CA ARG A 117 -5.50 13.42 -1.45
C ARG A 117 -5.08 14.85 -1.11
N SER A 118 -4.01 15.34 -1.73
CA SER A 118 -3.51 16.71 -1.54
C SER A 118 -4.54 17.75 -1.99
N THR A 119 -5.12 17.57 -3.18
CA THR A 119 -6.14 18.46 -3.74
C THR A 119 -7.43 18.47 -2.91
N LEU A 120 -7.89 17.30 -2.46
CA LEU A 120 -9.05 17.21 -1.55
C LEU A 120 -8.79 17.86 -0.19
N ALA A 121 -7.58 17.74 0.36
CA ALA A 121 -7.21 18.41 1.61
C ALA A 121 -7.20 19.94 1.45
N ALA A 122 -6.65 20.45 0.34
CA ALA A 122 -6.65 21.88 0.04
C ALA A 122 -8.07 22.44 -0.13
N HIS A 123 -8.96 21.68 -0.76
CA HIS A 123 -10.37 22.05 -0.88
C HIS A 123 -11.08 22.08 0.48
N ALA A 124 -10.80 21.12 1.36
CA ALA A 124 -11.41 21.04 2.69
C ALA A 124 -11.08 22.24 3.59
N VAL A 125 -9.92 22.88 3.40
CA VAL A 125 -9.55 24.10 4.15
C VAL A 125 -10.32 25.33 3.69
N ARG A 126 -10.71 25.38 2.40
CA ARG A 126 -11.41 26.53 1.81
C ARG A 126 -12.90 26.55 2.06
N VAL A 127 -13.52 25.39 2.19
CA VAL A 127 -14.93 25.30 2.56
C VAL A 127 -14.99 25.56 4.06
N PRO A 128 -15.44 26.74 4.53
CA PRO A 128 -15.66 26.94 5.96
C PRO A 128 -16.60 25.82 6.39
N ALA A 129 -16.25 25.13 7.48
CA ALA A 129 -17.10 24.13 8.07
C ALA A 129 -18.49 24.77 8.24
N GLN A 130 -19.41 24.42 7.35
CA GLN A 130 -20.80 24.78 7.52
C GLN A 130 -21.14 24.29 8.92
N PRO A 131 -21.57 25.18 9.84
CA PRO A 131 -21.91 24.77 11.19
C PRO A 131 -23.02 23.73 11.02
N SER A 132 -22.65 22.45 11.11
CA SER A 132 -23.61 21.38 11.20
C SER A 132 -24.43 21.71 12.42
N GLU A 133 -25.70 22.07 12.22
CA GLU A 133 -26.61 22.34 13.32
C GLU A 133 -26.41 21.24 14.36
N PRO A 134 -26.17 21.59 15.63
CA PRO A 134 -25.86 20.63 16.66
C PRO A 134 -26.95 19.56 16.63
N ASP A 135 -26.53 18.31 16.42
CA ASP A 135 -27.39 17.12 16.44
C ASP A 135 -28.33 17.26 17.64
N LYS A 136 -29.60 17.58 17.36
CA LYS A 136 -30.65 17.44 18.35
C LYS A 136 -30.52 16.00 18.85
N PRO A 137 -30.23 15.77 20.14
CA PRO A 137 -29.99 14.43 20.64
C PRO A 137 -31.20 13.60 20.25
N ALA A 138 -30.96 12.61 19.39
CA ALA A 138 -31.99 11.69 18.96
C ALA A 138 -32.66 11.17 20.22
N GLU A 139 -33.94 11.52 20.40
CA GLU A 139 -34.77 10.94 21.44
C GLU A 139 -34.57 9.44 21.36
N THR A 140 -34.00 8.88 22.42
CA THR A 140 -33.82 7.47 22.63
C THR A 140 -35.20 6.84 22.70
N GLY A 141 -35.73 6.52 21.51
CA GLY A 141 -36.91 5.70 21.34
C GLY A 141 -36.67 4.42 22.12
N LYS A 142 -37.36 4.34 23.26
CA LYS A 142 -37.40 3.23 24.20
C LYS A 142 -37.74 1.95 23.43
N VAL A 143 -36.71 1.23 22.97
CA VAL A 143 -36.85 -0.07 22.33
C VAL A 143 -37.37 -1.01 23.41
N LYS A 144 -38.69 -1.22 23.37
CA LYS A 144 -39.41 -2.13 24.25
C LYS A 144 -38.89 -3.53 23.93
N SER A 145 -37.98 -4.00 24.76
CA SER A 145 -37.48 -5.38 24.79
C SER A 145 -38.65 -6.33 25.07
N ARG A 146 -39.39 -6.69 24.02
CA ARG A 146 -40.23 -7.89 24.03
C ARG A 146 -39.29 -9.06 23.81
N GLY A 147 -38.93 -9.69 24.93
CA GLY A 147 -38.26 -10.97 24.92
C GLY A 147 -39.10 -12.01 24.19
N LEU A 148 -38.40 -12.98 23.61
CA LEU A 148 -38.77 -14.34 23.20
C LEU A 148 -37.45 -14.85 22.60
N GLY A 149 -36.57 -15.54 23.34
CA GLY A 149 -36.86 -16.81 23.99
C GLY A 149 -37.00 -17.87 22.90
N GLY A 150 -35.89 -18.40 22.37
CA GLY A 150 -35.93 -19.37 21.27
C GLY A 150 -34.60 -20.03 20.94
N ASN A 151 -34.33 -21.14 21.64
CA ASN A 151 -33.55 -22.31 21.23
C ASN A 151 -32.11 -22.16 20.73
N VAL A 152 -31.18 -22.12 21.69
CA VAL A 152 -29.80 -22.60 21.53
C VAL A 152 -29.74 -24.06 21.97
N ALA A 153 -30.31 -24.97 21.17
CA ALA A 153 -30.09 -26.40 21.31
C ALA A 153 -30.39 -27.07 19.96
N GLN A 154 -29.37 -27.72 19.40
CA GLN A 154 -29.38 -28.61 18.21
C GLN A 154 -28.52 -28.10 17.04
N PHE A 155 -27.21 -28.01 17.24
CA PHE A 155 -26.26 -28.17 16.11
C PHE A 155 -24.96 -28.82 16.60
N ARG A 156 -25.10 -29.95 17.28
CA ARG A 156 -24.02 -30.94 17.49
C ARG A 156 -24.54 -32.27 16.96
N GLN A 157 -24.07 -32.66 15.77
CA GLN A 157 -23.90 -34.03 15.26
C GLN A 157 -24.08 -34.04 13.73
N ARG A 158 -22.96 -33.87 13.01
CA ARG A 158 -22.73 -34.39 11.64
C ARG A 158 -21.25 -34.21 11.28
N ARG A 159 -20.40 -34.99 11.94
CA ARG A 159 -19.02 -35.27 11.54
C ARG A 159 -18.73 -36.74 11.87
N VAL A 160 -19.21 -37.66 11.06
CA VAL A 160 -18.59 -38.98 10.79
C VAL A 160 -19.21 -39.49 9.47
N ALA A 161 -18.43 -40.20 8.65
CA ALA A 161 -18.71 -40.73 7.30
C ALA A 161 -18.36 -39.69 6.19
N SER A 162 -17.40 -39.91 5.29
CA SER A 162 -16.73 -41.14 4.87
C SER A 162 -15.40 -40.79 4.20
N GLN A 163 -14.29 -41.30 4.73
CA GLN A 163 -13.09 -41.64 3.96
C GLN A 163 -13.14 -43.16 3.86
N ASP A 164 -13.35 -43.69 2.65
CA ASP A 164 -12.95 -45.02 2.17
C ASP A 164 -13.75 -45.32 0.89
N ALA A 165 -13.14 -45.00 -0.26
CA ALA A 165 -13.29 -45.65 -1.56
C ALA A 165 -12.27 -45.03 -2.54
#